data_AF-A0A933FJ83-F1
#
_entry.id   AF-A0A933FJ83-F1
#
_cell.length_a   1.000
_cell.length_b   1.000
_cell.length_c   1.000
_cell.angle_alpha   90.00
_cell.angle_beta   90.00
_cell.angle_gamma   90.00
#
_symmetry.space_group_name_H-M   'P 1'
#
loop_
_entity.id
_entity.type
_entity.pdbx_description
1 polymer ?
#
loop_
_entity_poly.entity_id
_entity_poly.type
_entity_poly.pdbx_seq_one_letter_code
_entity_poly.pdbx_strand_id
1 'polypeptide(L)'
;MVLALSAAWLLAGPAAALPPYQRMFQAKYKYKANCTACHDRDSWELTGYGKGFFKQGRGLAAFAAIEAADPDGDGASSGQEIAARSNPGDPRSTPQRLGDWLKNLLPPQAPRKHLAALFPGHDRAALEELELGADRRKRIESGLSRPLRDEELYPVFFRVFRGDELLGAALYASAAAPHACSFIVGYAQPKGRPARVTGLRVLDCEPKALKSGAFLDRLRGAGELELGRLAPPAGEAAAAGRAVIDAVLAGARIVEDSSIR
;
A
#
# COMPACT_ATOMS: atom_id res chain seq x y z
N MET A 1 -34.99 5.35 32.99
CA MET A 1 -33.99 5.96 32.09
C MET A 1 -32.89 4.92 31.88
N VAL A 2 -32.96 4.16 30.77
CA VAL A 2 -32.00 3.07 30.50
C VAL A 2 -30.88 3.64 29.63
N LEU A 3 -29.68 3.79 30.20
CA LEU A 3 -28.48 4.10 29.43
C LEU A 3 -28.10 2.86 28.61
N ALA A 4 -28.32 2.91 27.30
CA ALA A 4 -27.74 1.95 26.37
C ALA A 4 -26.25 2.27 26.21
N LEU A 5 -25.37 1.44 26.78
CA LEU A 5 -23.95 1.44 26.42
C LEU A 5 -23.80 0.94 24.98
N SER A 6 -23.60 1.85 24.04
CA SER A 6 -23.15 1.52 22.70
C SER A 6 -21.71 1.03 22.78
N ALA A 7 -21.53 -0.29 22.82
CA ALA A 7 -20.22 -0.91 22.59
C ALA A 7 -19.80 -0.61 21.15
N ALA A 8 -18.89 0.35 20.98
CA ALA A 8 -18.22 0.58 19.71
C ALA A 8 -17.32 -0.64 19.44
N TRP A 9 -17.81 -1.57 18.65
CA TRP A 9 -17.01 -2.65 18.10
C TRP A 9 -15.95 -2.01 17.19
N LEU A 10 -14.73 -1.89 17.70
CA LEU A 10 -13.55 -1.65 16.88
C LEU A 10 -13.38 -2.88 15.99
N LEU A 11 -13.98 -2.84 14.80
CA LEU A 11 -13.72 -3.83 13.75
C LEU A 11 -12.22 -3.82 13.51
N ALA A 12 -11.57 -4.94 13.83
CA ALA A 12 -10.18 -5.18 13.53
C ALA A 12 -10.07 -5.27 12.00
N GLY A 13 -9.80 -4.13 11.38
CA GLY A 13 -9.60 -4.03 9.95
C GLY A 13 -8.43 -4.93 9.54
N PRO A 14 -8.59 -5.74 8.50
CA PRO A 14 -7.48 -6.50 7.96
C PRO A 14 -6.36 -5.55 7.53
N ALA A 15 -5.14 -5.95 7.87
CA ALA A 15 -3.97 -5.12 7.68
C ALA A 15 -3.06 -5.76 6.65
N ALA A 16 -3.13 -5.25 5.42
CA ALA A 16 -2.15 -5.64 4.43
C ALA A 16 -0.80 -4.97 4.75
N ALA A 17 0.24 -5.77 4.96
CA ALA A 17 1.63 -5.32 4.86
C ALA A 17 1.93 -4.92 3.41
N LEU A 18 1.73 -3.65 3.08
CA LEU A 18 2.03 -3.14 1.75
C LEU A 18 3.50 -2.68 1.66
N PRO A 19 4.25 -3.08 0.61
CA PRO A 19 5.63 -2.63 0.44
C PRO A 19 5.84 -1.10 0.48
N PRO A 20 4.92 -0.24 -0.01
CA PRO A 20 5.00 1.20 0.21
C PRO A 20 5.15 1.64 1.67
N TYR A 21 4.55 0.95 2.65
CA TYR A 21 4.71 1.30 4.07
C TYR A 21 6.13 1.03 4.58
N GLN A 22 6.76 -0.06 4.12
CA GLN A 22 8.18 -0.33 4.38
C GLN A 22 9.08 0.75 3.75
N ARG A 23 8.73 1.23 2.55
CA ARG A 23 9.45 2.32 1.89
C ARG A 23 9.32 3.63 2.65
N MET A 24 8.14 3.95 3.15
CA MET A 24 7.92 5.12 4.02
C MET A 24 8.74 5.02 5.31
N PHE A 25 8.76 3.84 5.94
CA PHE A 25 9.61 3.59 7.11
C PHE A 25 11.08 3.86 6.77
N GLN A 26 11.57 3.33 5.64
CA GLN A 26 12.94 3.56 5.19
C GLN A 26 13.22 5.04 4.91
N ALA A 27 12.28 5.76 4.31
CA ALA A 27 12.44 7.18 4.03
C ALA A 27 12.59 7.99 5.33
N LYS A 28 11.83 7.65 6.38
CA LYS A 28 11.89 8.31 7.69
C LYS A 28 13.13 7.91 8.50
N TYR A 29 13.40 6.61 8.65
CA TYR A 29 14.40 6.08 9.59
C TYR A 29 15.73 5.66 8.95
N LYS A 30 15.85 5.78 7.63
CA LYS A 30 17.08 5.53 6.85
C LYS A 30 17.57 4.07 6.84
N TYR A 31 16.70 3.12 7.22
CA TYR A 31 16.92 1.69 7.02
C TYR A 31 15.59 0.97 6.75
N LYS A 32 15.64 -0.18 6.08
CA LYS A 32 14.43 -0.99 5.79
C LYS A 32 14.04 -1.79 7.02
N ALA A 33 12.77 -1.68 7.43
CA ALA A 33 12.16 -2.56 8.42
C ALA A 33 11.74 -3.90 7.81
N ASN A 34 11.63 -4.95 8.61
CA ASN A 34 10.94 -6.18 8.21
C ASN A 34 9.42 -6.02 8.38
N CYS A 35 8.62 -6.78 7.63
CA CYS A 35 7.18 -6.87 7.83
C CYS A 35 6.82 -7.23 9.28
N THR A 36 7.72 -7.95 9.97
CA THR A 36 7.56 -8.34 11.38
C THR A 36 7.61 -7.17 12.38
N ALA A 37 7.86 -5.94 11.92
CA ALA A 37 7.66 -4.76 12.76
C ALA A 37 6.17 -4.48 12.99
N CYS A 38 5.37 -4.59 11.93
CA CYS A 38 3.94 -4.38 12.00
C CYS A 38 3.16 -5.68 12.24
N HIS A 39 3.75 -6.83 11.94
CA HIS A 39 3.09 -8.14 12.00
C HIS A 39 3.80 -9.11 12.94
N ASP A 40 3.03 -9.92 13.63
CA ASP A 40 3.56 -11.06 14.35
C ASP A 40 4.16 -12.08 13.36
N ARG A 41 5.28 -12.69 13.74
CA ARG A 41 6.07 -13.57 12.85
C ARG A 41 5.32 -14.85 12.48
N ASP A 42 4.47 -15.32 13.39
CA ASP A 42 3.84 -16.64 13.28
C ASP A 42 2.41 -16.53 12.75
N SER A 43 1.63 -15.59 13.30
CA SER A 43 0.21 -15.41 12.97
C SER A 43 -0.04 -14.43 11.83
N TRP A 44 0.93 -13.57 11.49
CA TRP A 44 0.76 -12.43 10.58
C TRP A 44 -0.31 -11.42 11.02
N GLU A 45 -0.82 -11.51 12.25
CA GLU A 45 -1.69 -10.49 12.82
C GLU A 45 -0.91 -9.21 13.10
N LEU A 46 -1.59 -8.06 13.21
CA LEU A 46 -0.92 -6.83 13.60
C LEU A 46 -0.43 -6.89 15.05
N THR A 47 0.85 -6.54 15.24
CA THR A 47 1.44 -6.23 16.55
C THR A 47 0.82 -4.97 17.14
N GLY A 48 1.12 -4.65 18.41
CA GLY A 48 0.73 -3.37 19.01
C GLY A 48 1.21 -2.18 18.17
N TYR A 49 2.47 -2.23 17.70
CA TYR A 49 3.06 -1.22 16.81
C TYR A 49 2.28 -1.08 15.50
N GLY A 50 2.00 -2.19 14.83
CA GLY A 50 1.22 -2.20 13.60
C GLY A 50 -0.19 -1.65 13.77
N LYS A 51 -0.88 -2.00 14.87
CA LYS A 51 -2.20 -1.43 15.24
C LYS A 51 -2.11 0.07 15.51
N GLY A 52 -1.05 0.52 16.18
CA GLY A 52 -0.76 1.94 16.42
C GLY A 52 -0.61 2.72 15.11
N PHE A 53 0.23 2.23 14.20
CA PHE A 53 0.40 2.82 12.87
C PHE A 53 -0.92 2.87 12.09
N PHE A 54 -1.71 1.80 12.14
CA PHE A 54 -3.02 1.74 11.49
C PHE A 54 -3.99 2.79 12.05
N LYS A 55 -4.11 2.86 13.39
CA LYS A 55 -4.99 3.79 14.11
C LYS A 55 -4.63 5.25 13.83
N GLN A 56 -3.34 5.56 13.64
CA GLN A 56 -2.86 6.92 13.37
C GLN A 56 -2.90 7.30 11.88
N GLY A 57 -3.60 6.53 11.04
CA GLY A 57 -3.88 6.92 9.66
C GLY A 57 -2.89 6.40 8.61
N ARG A 58 -1.89 5.60 9.00
CA ARG A 58 -0.98 4.88 8.07
C ARG A 58 -0.11 5.76 7.16
N GLY A 59 0.12 7.01 7.58
CA GLY A 59 0.98 7.98 6.89
C GLY A 59 2.36 8.14 7.54
N LEU A 60 3.21 9.00 6.99
CA LEU A 60 4.48 9.41 7.62
C LEU A 60 4.28 10.01 9.01
N ALA A 61 3.19 10.76 9.19
CA ALA A 61 2.81 11.33 10.49
C ALA A 61 2.46 10.25 11.52
N ALA A 62 1.94 9.09 11.08
CA ALA A 62 1.58 7.99 11.98
C ALA A 62 2.81 7.42 12.69
N PHE A 63 3.96 7.33 12.01
CA PHE A 63 5.21 6.91 12.63
C PHE A 63 5.63 7.84 13.78
N ALA A 64 5.58 9.16 13.56
CA ALA A 64 5.90 10.12 14.62
C ALA A 64 4.91 10.04 15.80
N ALA A 65 3.62 9.82 15.51
CA ALA A 65 2.59 9.74 16.54
C ALA A 65 2.70 8.52 17.48
N ILE A 66 3.46 7.49 17.10
CA ILE A 66 3.64 6.27 17.91
C ILE A 66 5.05 6.13 18.50
N GLU A 67 5.99 7.04 18.21
CA GLU A 67 7.38 6.95 18.69
C GLU A 67 7.51 6.98 20.22
N ALA A 68 6.58 7.65 20.91
CA ALA A 68 6.57 7.74 22.38
C ALA A 68 5.78 6.59 23.05
N ALA A 69 5.11 5.74 22.28
CA ALA A 69 4.38 4.60 22.81
C ALA A 69 5.32 3.41 23.04
N ASP A 70 4.94 2.55 23.99
CA ASP A 70 5.52 1.22 24.24
C ASP A 70 4.39 0.20 23.98
N PRO A 71 4.15 -0.17 22.71
CA PRO A 71 2.98 -0.94 22.33
C PRO A 71 3.12 -2.45 22.56
N ASP A 72 4.33 -2.95 22.76
CA ASP A 72 4.60 -4.36 23.06
C ASP A 72 4.93 -4.61 24.55
N GLY A 73 5.14 -3.54 25.33
CA GLY A 73 5.21 -3.56 26.78
C GLY A 73 6.55 -4.01 27.33
N ASP A 74 7.63 -3.86 26.57
CA ASP A 74 8.97 -4.28 26.96
C ASP A 74 9.73 -3.24 27.81
N GLY A 75 9.14 -2.07 28.00
CA GLY A 75 9.68 -0.95 28.78
C GLY A 75 10.48 0.07 27.96
N ALA A 76 10.63 -0.11 26.65
CA ALA A 76 11.20 0.86 25.73
C ALA A 76 10.12 1.46 24.82
N SER A 77 10.25 2.73 24.46
CA SER A 77 9.35 3.30 23.45
C SER A 77 9.75 2.83 22.05
N SER A 78 8.80 2.75 21.13
CA SER A 78 9.07 2.39 19.74
C SER A 78 10.11 3.30 19.09
N GLY A 79 10.20 4.57 19.48
CA GLY A 79 11.24 5.49 19.04
C GLY A 79 12.65 5.10 19.53
N GLN A 80 12.77 4.67 20.79
CA GLN A 80 14.04 4.17 21.35
C GLN A 80 14.48 2.89 20.64
N GLU A 81 13.55 1.98 20.41
CA GLU A 81 13.78 0.73 19.71
C GLU A 81 14.20 0.93 18.26
N ILE A 82 13.46 1.75 17.51
CA ILE A 82 13.77 2.08 16.12
C ILE A 82 15.16 2.74 16.01
N ALA A 83 15.51 3.62 16.95
CA ALA A 83 16.85 4.24 17.01
C ALA A 83 17.94 3.21 17.31
N ALA A 84 17.67 2.25 18.20
CA ALA A 84 18.57 1.13 18.51
C ALA A 84 18.58 0.03 17.43
N ARG A 85 17.66 0.10 16.45
CA ARG A 85 17.39 -0.94 15.44
C ARG A 85 16.88 -2.26 16.04
N SER A 86 16.18 -2.19 17.16
CA SER A 86 15.37 -3.29 17.68
C SER A 86 13.95 -3.23 17.09
N ASN A 87 13.21 -4.34 17.15
CA ASN A 87 11.88 -4.50 16.56
C ASN A 87 10.79 -3.94 17.47
N PRO A 88 10.13 -2.82 17.12
CA PRO A 88 9.18 -2.16 18.00
C PRO A 88 7.82 -2.87 18.18
N GLY A 89 7.67 -4.04 17.56
CA GLY A 89 6.48 -4.86 17.67
C GLY A 89 6.75 -6.25 18.28
N ASP A 90 7.97 -6.51 18.76
CA ASP A 90 8.32 -7.80 19.36
C ASP A 90 8.95 -7.57 20.75
N PRO A 91 8.27 -7.92 21.85
CA PRO A 91 8.74 -7.64 23.21
C PRO A 91 10.00 -8.43 23.60
N ARG A 92 10.46 -9.34 22.74
CA ARG A 92 11.74 -10.05 22.91
C ARG A 92 12.91 -9.27 22.32
N SER A 93 12.63 -8.18 21.60
CA SER A 93 13.58 -7.39 20.84
C SER A 93 13.78 -5.98 21.43
N THR A 94 14.51 -5.88 22.54
CA THR A 94 14.77 -4.61 23.22
C THR A 94 15.96 -3.85 22.61
N PRO A 95 16.20 -2.58 22.98
CA PRO A 95 17.42 -1.84 22.58
C PRO A 95 18.74 -2.53 22.96
N GLN A 96 18.75 -3.40 23.97
CA GLN A 96 19.90 -4.19 24.39
C GLN A 96 19.92 -5.60 23.77
N ARG A 97 18.83 -6.03 23.13
CA ARG A 97 18.68 -7.33 22.48
C ARG A 97 17.95 -7.16 21.14
N LEU A 98 18.69 -6.85 20.09
CA LEU A 98 18.12 -6.48 18.77
C LEU A 98 17.40 -7.61 18.03
N GLY A 99 17.59 -8.88 18.42
CA GLY A 99 17.02 -10.03 17.70
C GLY A 99 17.60 -10.24 16.29
N ASP A 100 16.81 -10.88 15.41
CA ASP A 100 17.17 -11.21 14.03
C ASP A 100 16.25 -10.56 12.98
N TRP A 101 15.34 -9.65 13.38
CA TRP A 101 14.30 -9.13 12.49
C TRP A 101 14.85 -8.38 11.25
N LEU A 102 16.00 -7.72 11.38
CA LEU A 102 16.70 -7.07 10.26
C LEU A 102 17.63 -8.00 9.48
N LYS A 103 17.84 -9.23 9.95
CA LYS A 103 18.60 -10.24 9.21
C LYS A 103 17.66 -10.80 8.13
N ASN A 104 18.17 -10.91 6.90
CA ASN A 104 17.42 -11.45 5.75
C ASN A 104 16.22 -10.60 5.29
N LEU A 105 16.39 -9.28 5.21
CA LEU A 105 15.43 -8.41 4.53
C LEU A 105 15.30 -8.82 3.05
N LEU A 106 14.29 -9.62 2.74
CA LEU A 106 14.00 -10.01 1.37
C LEU A 106 13.39 -8.81 0.63
N PRO A 107 13.81 -8.55 -0.62
CA PRO A 107 13.12 -7.57 -1.44
C PRO A 107 11.66 -8.00 -1.64
N PRO A 108 10.73 -7.05 -1.81
CA PRO A 108 9.35 -7.35 -2.19
C PRO A 108 9.32 -8.36 -3.34
N GLN A 109 8.76 -9.53 -3.07
CA GLN A 109 8.68 -10.58 -4.08
C GLN A 109 7.55 -10.28 -5.05
N ALA A 110 7.80 -10.55 -6.33
CA ALA A 110 6.79 -10.44 -7.36
C ALA A 110 5.59 -11.34 -6.98
N PRO A 111 4.37 -10.79 -6.87
CA PRO A 111 3.20 -11.56 -6.50
C PRO A 111 2.75 -12.42 -7.69
N ARG A 112 3.46 -13.52 -7.96
CA ARG A 112 3.36 -14.33 -9.19
C ARG A 112 1.93 -14.65 -9.61
N LYS A 113 1.07 -15.08 -8.67
CA LYS A 113 -0.35 -15.38 -8.92
C LYS A 113 -1.14 -14.14 -9.37
N HIS A 114 -0.84 -12.98 -8.80
CA HIS A 114 -1.49 -11.73 -9.17
C HIS A 114 -0.98 -11.23 -10.52
N LEU A 115 0.33 -11.32 -10.77
CA LEU A 115 0.92 -10.98 -12.07
C LEU A 115 0.39 -11.85 -13.20
N ALA A 116 0.26 -13.17 -13.00
CA ALA A 116 -0.28 -14.09 -14.02
C ALA A 116 -1.71 -13.73 -14.43
N ALA A 117 -2.52 -13.24 -13.49
CA ALA A 117 -3.88 -12.82 -13.77
C ALA A 117 -3.97 -11.43 -14.43
N LEU A 118 -3.06 -10.52 -14.06
CA LEU A 118 -3.02 -9.15 -14.61
C LEU A 118 -2.34 -9.09 -15.99
N PHE A 119 -1.39 -9.99 -16.23
CA PHE A 119 -0.57 -10.10 -17.43
C PHE A 119 -0.43 -11.58 -17.84
N PRO A 120 -1.47 -12.17 -18.45
CA PRO A 120 -1.38 -13.55 -18.94
C PRO A 120 -0.21 -13.75 -19.90
N GLY A 121 0.58 -14.80 -19.69
CA GLY A 121 1.74 -15.12 -20.51
C GLY A 121 2.96 -14.21 -20.32
N HIS A 122 3.07 -13.48 -19.20
CA HIS A 122 4.35 -12.90 -18.78
C HIS A 122 5.33 -14.00 -18.36
N ASP A 123 6.63 -13.76 -18.48
CA ASP A 123 7.69 -14.67 -18.06
C ASP A 123 8.67 -14.02 -17.06
N ARG A 124 8.68 -12.69 -16.99
CA ARG A 124 9.60 -11.93 -16.16
C ARG A 124 8.94 -10.72 -15.54
N ALA A 125 9.36 -10.40 -14.31
CA ALA A 125 8.98 -9.19 -13.60
C ALA A 125 10.22 -8.57 -12.92
N ALA A 126 10.38 -7.25 -13.03
CA ALA A 126 11.47 -6.51 -12.39
C ALA A 126 10.90 -5.53 -11.37
N LEU A 127 11.34 -5.65 -10.12
CA LEU A 127 10.94 -4.75 -9.03
C LEU A 127 11.50 -3.34 -9.26
N GLU A 128 10.64 -2.34 -9.11
CA GLU A 128 11.01 -0.93 -9.01
C GLU A 128 10.46 -0.33 -7.72
N GLU A 129 11.36 0.25 -6.94
CA GLU A 129 11.07 1.05 -5.76
C GLU A 129 11.46 2.49 -6.08
N LEU A 130 10.50 3.42 -6.08
CA LEU A 130 10.78 4.82 -6.35
C LEU A 130 10.57 5.70 -5.12
N GLU A 131 11.15 6.88 -5.18
CA GLU A 131 10.80 8.04 -4.37
C GLU A 131 10.47 9.18 -5.33
N LEU A 132 9.26 9.73 -5.26
CA LEU A 132 8.81 10.77 -6.16
C LEU A 132 9.37 12.12 -5.72
N GLY A 133 10.35 12.64 -6.47
CA GLY A 133 10.87 13.99 -6.27
C GLY A 133 9.82 15.08 -6.51
N ALA A 134 10.09 16.29 -6.02
CA ALA A 134 9.14 17.41 -6.00
C ALA A 134 8.53 17.73 -7.38
N ASP A 135 9.34 17.75 -8.44
CA ASP A 135 8.85 18.06 -9.79
C ASP A 135 7.89 17.00 -10.33
N ARG A 136 8.24 15.72 -10.13
CA ARG A 136 7.39 14.58 -10.52
C ARG A 136 6.09 14.58 -9.73
N ARG A 137 6.18 14.79 -8.41
CA ARG A 137 5.03 14.94 -7.53
C ARG A 137 4.09 16.04 -8.04
N LYS A 138 4.61 17.24 -8.28
CA LYS A 138 3.80 18.39 -8.75
C LYS A 138 3.08 18.11 -10.06
N ARG A 139 3.75 17.45 -11.03
CA ARG A 139 3.11 17.05 -12.30
C ARG A 139 1.95 16.09 -12.08
N ILE A 140 2.16 15.06 -11.26
CA ILE A 140 1.13 14.05 -10.97
C ILE A 140 -0.05 14.68 -10.23
N GLU A 141 0.20 15.47 -9.17
CA GLU A 141 -0.83 16.12 -8.35
C GLU A 141 -1.68 17.11 -9.16
N SER A 142 -1.07 17.85 -10.08
CA SER A 142 -1.79 18.76 -11.00
C SER A 142 -2.88 18.02 -11.79
N GLY A 143 -2.66 16.75 -12.12
CA GLY A 143 -3.62 15.93 -12.84
C GLY A 143 -4.62 15.18 -11.95
N LEU A 144 -4.41 15.13 -10.64
CA LEU A 144 -5.31 14.45 -9.70
C LEU A 144 -6.28 15.41 -9.01
N SER A 145 -6.02 16.73 -9.07
CA SER A 145 -6.76 17.74 -8.29
C SER A 145 -6.75 17.46 -6.78
N ARG A 146 -5.76 16.69 -6.31
CA ARG A 146 -5.48 16.41 -4.90
C ARG A 146 -3.98 16.17 -4.72
N PRO A 147 -3.44 16.38 -3.51
CA PRO A 147 -2.09 15.91 -3.20
C PRO A 147 -2.00 14.38 -3.29
N LEU A 148 -0.80 13.90 -3.57
CA LEU A 148 -0.47 12.49 -3.40
C LEU A 148 -0.45 12.17 -1.90
N ARG A 149 -0.92 10.97 -1.58
CA ARG A 149 -0.80 10.40 -0.24
C ARG A 149 0.64 9.94 -0.01
N ASP A 150 1.02 9.79 1.25
CA ASP A 150 2.39 9.42 1.61
C ASP A 150 2.84 8.11 0.95
N GLU A 151 1.99 7.08 0.92
CA GLU A 151 2.30 5.81 0.26
C GLU A 151 2.46 5.93 -1.26
N GLU A 152 1.83 6.94 -1.88
CA GLU A 152 1.95 7.22 -3.31
C GLU A 152 3.26 7.94 -3.64
N LEU A 153 3.92 8.57 -2.65
CA LEU A 153 5.25 9.17 -2.81
C LEU A 153 6.37 8.12 -2.87
N TYR A 154 6.10 6.90 -2.38
CA TYR A 154 7.06 5.80 -2.34
C TYR A 154 6.52 4.55 -3.04
N PRO A 155 6.17 4.65 -4.35
CA PRO A 155 5.50 3.56 -5.03
C PRO A 155 6.44 2.36 -5.20
N VAL A 156 5.86 1.18 -5.07
CA VAL A 156 6.51 -0.11 -5.32
C VAL A 156 5.73 -0.84 -6.40
N PHE A 157 6.35 -1.07 -7.54
CA PHE A 157 5.74 -1.78 -8.65
C PHE A 157 6.70 -2.75 -9.30
N PHE A 158 6.16 -3.62 -10.15
CA PHE A 158 6.94 -4.50 -10.99
C PHE A 158 6.72 -4.13 -12.45
N ARG A 159 7.78 -3.90 -13.21
CA ARG A 159 7.69 -3.94 -14.67
C ARG A 159 7.52 -5.39 -15.10
N VAL A 160 6.54 -5.65 -15.96
CA VAL A 160 6.14 -7.00 -16.37
C VAL A 160 6.45 -7.20 -17.84
N PHE A 161 7.10 -8.30 -18.18
CA PHE A 161 7.63 -8.56 -19.51
C PHE A 161 7.19 -9.91 -20.08
N ARG A 162 7.23 -10.02 -21.41
CA ARG A 162 7.25 -11.27 -22.17
C ARG A 162 8.45 -11.23 -23.09
N GLY A 163 9.48 -12.03 -22.81
CA GLY A 163 10.80 -11.86 -23.40
C GLY A 163 11.34 -10.45 -23.15
N ASP A 164 11.57 -9.72 -24.25
CA ASP A 164 12.03 -8.32 -24.23
C ASP A 164 10.90 -7.29 -24.34
N GLU A 165 9.66 -7.73 -24.57
CA GLU A 165 8.50 -6.85 -24.66
C GLU A 165 8.05 -6.42 -23.25
N LEU A 166 8.01 -5.11 -23.00
CA LEU A 166 7.37 -4.55 -21.81
C LEU A 166 5.85 -4.62 -21.99
N LEU A 167 5.19 -5.47 -21.20
CA LEU A 167 3.72 -5.57 -21.18
C LEU A 167 3.10 -4.43 -20.38
N GLY A 168 3.78 -3.97 -19.32
CA GLY A 168 3.28 -2.93 -18.44
C GLY A 168 3.89 -2.94 -17.05
N ALA A 169 3.15 -2.42 -16.07
CA ALA A 169 3.55 -2.38 -14.67
C ALA A 169 2.43 -2.87 -13.72
N ALA A 170 2.81 -3.55 -12.64
CA ALA A 170 1.92 -3.95 -11.56
C ALA A 170 2.28 -3.19 -10.28
N LEU A 171 1.43 -2.29 -9.80
CA LEU A 171 1.66 -1.40 -8.67
C LEU A 171 0.91 -1.88 -7.42
N TYR A 172 1.60 -1.91 -6.28
CA TYR A 172 0.92 -1.98 -4.98
C TYR A 172 0.29 -0.64 -4.65
N ALA A 173 -1.00 -0.65 -4.33
CA ALA A 173 -1.74 0.52 -3.95
C ALA A 173 -2.72 0.22 -2.82
N SER A 174 -3.11 1.28 -2.13
CA SER A 174 -4.17 1.26 -1.13
C SER A 174 -5.21 2.32 -1.46
N ALA A 175 -6.38 2.25 -0.85
CA ALA A 175 -7.36 3.32 -0.77
C ALA A 175 -7.67 3.59 0.70
N ALA A 176 -7.65 4.87 1.09
CA ALA A 176 -7.94 5.28 2.45
C ALA A 176 -9.43 5.64 2.60
N ALA A 177 -10.04 5.13 3.67
CA ALA A 177 -11.36 5.47 4.20
C ALA A 177 -12.61 5.17 3.32
N PRO A 178 -13.77 4.89 3.94
CA PRO A 178 -13.94 4.50 5.34
C PRO A 178 -13.34 3.10 5.65
N HIS A 179 -12.92 2.37 4.62
CA HIS A 179 -12.27 1.07 4.75
C HIS A 179 -10.94 1.06 4.02
N ALA A 180 -9.92 0.47 4.64
CA ALA A 180 -8.66 0.18 3.99
C ALA A 180 -8.93 -0.82 2.86
N CYS A 181 -8.73 -0.41 1.60
CA CYS A 181 -8.61 -1.37 0.52
C CYS A 181 -7.15 -1.41 0.10
N SER A 182 -6.62 -2.60 -0.07
CA SER A 182 -5.24 -2.87 -0.45
C SER A 182 -5.28 -3.78 -1.66
N PHE A 183 -4.52 -3.44 -2.69
CA PHE A 183 -4.63 -4.13 -3.97
C PHE A 183 -3.36 -3.98 -4.82
N ILE A 184 -3.28 -4.82 -5.85
CA ILE A 184 -2.31 -4.70 -6.92
C ILE A 184 -3.07 -4.29 -8.18
N VAL A 185 -2.67 -3.18 -8.80
CA VAL A 185 -3.25 -2.71 -10.07
C VAL A 185 -2.28 -3.02 -11.20
N GLY A 186 -2.75 -3.65 -12.26
CA GLY A 186 -1.98 -3.80 -13.48
C GLY A 186 -2.29 -2.66 -14.44
N TYR A 187 -1.25 -2.09 -15.06
CA TYR A 187 -1.33 -1.08 -16.10
C TYR A 187 -0.59 -1.56 -17.33
N ALA A 188 -1.28 -1.71 -18.46
CA ALA A 188 -0.66 -1.90 -19.75
C ALA A 188 -0.22 -0.54 -20.26
N GLN A 189 1.02 -0.45 -20.74
CA GLN A 189 1.55 0.80 -21.24
C GLN A 189 2.31 0.58 -22.55
N PRO A 190 1.59 0.50 -23.68
CA PRO A 190 2.24 0.44 -24.99
C PRO A 190 3.08 1.70 -25.21
N LYS A 191 4.21 1.55 -25.91
CA LYS A 191 5.11 2.66 -26.24
C LYS A 191 4.33 3.81 -26.90
N GLY A 192 4.48 5.02 -26.34
CA GLY A 192 3.84 6.24 -26.86
C GLY A 192 2.33 6.33 -26.63
N ARG A 193 1.76 5.48 -25.76
CA ARG A 193 0.34 5.54 -25.38
C ARG A 193 0.17 5.72 -23.87
N PRO A 194 -0.89 6.40 -23.42
CA PRO A 194 -1.26 6.44 -22.01
C PRO A 194 -1.45 5.04 -21.43
N ALA A 195 -1.16 4.89 -20.14
CA ALA A 195 -1.38 3.67 -19.40
C ALA A 195 -2.88 3.37 -19.31
N ARG A 196 -3.23 2.09 -19.46
CA ARG A 196 -4.59 1.59 -19.29
C ARG A 196 -4.60 0.45 -18.29
N VAL A 197 -5.62 0.39 -17.46
CA VAL A 197 -5.72 -0.64 -16.41
C VAL A 197 -5.93 -2.02 -17.06
N THR A 198 -5.07 -3.01 -16.77
CA THR A 198 -5.30 -4.41 -17.18
C THR A 198 -6.25 -5.13 -16.23
N GLY A 199 -6.31 -4.69 -14.98
CA GLY A 199 -7.18 -5.18 -13.94
C GLY A 199 -6.68 -4.80 -12.56
N LEU A 200 -7.42 -5.23 -11.54
CA LEU A 200 -7.10 -5.01 -10.14
C LEU A 200 -7.24 -6.32 -9.37
N ARG A 201 -6.27 -6.62 -8.51
CA ARG A 201 -6.29 -7.76 -7.58
C ARG A 201 -6.42 -7.23 -6.17
N VAL A 202 -7.61 -7.38 -5.59
CA VAL A 202 -7.85 -7.04 -4.19
C VAL A 202 -7.07 -8.01 -3.31
N LEU A 203 -6.17 -7.46 -2.49
CA LEU A 203 -5.52 -8.19 -1.41
C LEU A 203 -6.45 -8.20 -0.21
N ASP A 204 -7.02 -7.03 0.08
CA ASP A 204 -7.97 -6.84 1.16
C ASP A 204 -8.82 -5.58 0.97
N CYS A 205 -10.06 -5.58 1.48
CA CYS A 205 -11.04 -4.47 1.35
C CYS A 205 -12.32 -4.81 2.14
N GLU A 206 -12.79 -3.92 3.01
CA GLU A 206 -13.93 -4.23 3.89
C GLU A 206 -15.34 -4.00 3.31
N PRO A 207 -15.58 -3.26 2.22
CA PRO A 207 -16.83 -3.42 1.48
C PRO A 207 -16.70 -4.62 0.54
N LYS A 208 -17.39 -5.72 0.85
CA LYS A 208 -17.44 -6.92 -0.01
C LYS A 208 -17.86 -6.58 -1.46
N ALA A 209 -18.68 -5.56 -1.64
CA ALA A 209 -19.08 -5.05 -2.96
C ALA A 209 -17.88 -4.66 -3.84
N LEU A 210 -16.79 -4.17 -3.26
CA LEU A 210 -15.55 -3.82 -3.97
C LEU A 210 -14.67 -5.03 -4.29
N LYS A 211 -14.96 -6.18 -3.69
CA LYS A 211 -14.36 -7.48 -4.07
C LYS A 211 -15.11 -8.14 -5.23
N SER A 212 -16.29 -7.62 -5.63
CA SER A 212 -17.09 -8.19 -6.72
C SER A 212 -16.48 -7.93 -8.09
N GLY A 213 -16.64 -8.87 -9.02
CA GLY A 213 -16.17 -8.73 -10.40
C GLY A 213 -16.74 -7.49 -11.09
N ALA A 214 -18.03 -7.17 -10.88
CA ALA A 214 -18.71 -6.09 -11.59
C ALA A 214 -18.08 -4.70 -11.41
N PHE A 215 -17.64 -4.32 -10.20
CA PHE A 215 -16.95 -3.05 -10.01
C PHE A 215 -15.53 -3.09 -10.59
N LEU A 216 -14.80 -4.17 -10.33
CA LEU A 216 -13.41 -4.32 -10.79
C LEU A 216 -13.31 -4.40 -12.31
N ASP A 217 -14.29 -5.00 -12.98
CA ASP A 217 -14.36 -5.11 -14.43
C ASP A 217 -14.62 -3.76 -15.10
N ARG A 218 -15.28 -2.81 -14.41
CA ARG A 218 -15.44 -1.43 -14.91
C ARG A 218 -14.13 -0.65 -14.95
N LEU A 219 -13.16 -1.02 -14.11
CA LEU A 219 -11.82 -0.42 -14.14
C LEU A 219 -10.99 -1.00 -15.28
N ARG A 220 -11.26 -2.24 -15.73
CA ARG A 220 -10.49 -2.91 -16.77
C ARG A 220 -10.59 -2.15 -18.09
N GLY A 221 -9.43 -1.87 -18.68
CA GLY A 221 -9.29 -1.12 -19.92
C GLY A 221 -9.43 0.40 -19.77
N ALA A 222 -9.78 0.91 -18.58
CA ALA A 222 -9.92 2.35 -18.38
C ALA A 222 -8.54 3.05 -18.42
N GLY A 223 -8.48 4.21 -19.10
CA GLY A 223 -7.37 5.15 -19.01
C GLY A 223 -7.73 6.32 -18.09
N GLU A 224 -6.86 7.33 -18.05
CA GLU A 224 -7.00 8.50 -17.17
C GLU A 224 -8.37 9.19 -17.28
N LEU A 225 -8.81 9.48 -18.51
CA LEU A 225 -10.07 10.20 -18.76
C LEU A 225 -11.30 9.38 -18.33
N GLU A 226 -11.29 8.07 -18.60
CA GLU A 226 -12.39 7.18 -18.21
C GLU A 226 -12.44 7.01 -16.69
N LEU A 227 -11.28 6.88 -16.03
CA LEU A 227 -11.18 6.78 -14.57
C LEU A 227 -11.71 8.05 -13.89
N GLY A 228 -11.35 9.24 -14.39
CA GLY A 228 -11.83 10.52 -13.86
C GLY A 228 -13.34 10.72 -13.95
N ARG A 229 -14.02 10.01 -14.86
CA ARG A 229 -15.48 10.06 -15.04
C ARG A 229 -16.21 8.87 -14.41
N LEU A 230 -15.49 7.88 -13.92
CA LEU A 230 -16.10 6.66 -13.42
C LEU A 230 -16.85 6.95 -12.11
N ALA A 231 -18.15 6.64 -12.10
CA ALA A 231 -18.95 6.70 -10.88
C ALA A 231 -18.57 5.54 -9.94
N PRO A 232 -18.42 5.76 -8.63
CA PRO A 232 -18.22 4.67 -7.68
C PRO A 232 -19.47 3.77 -7.62
N PRO A 233 -19.42 2.60 -6.96
CA PRO A 233 -20.61 1.84 -6.63
C PRO A 233 -21.61 2.69 -5.82
N ALA A 234 -22.89 2.37 -5.89
CA ALA A 234 -23.91 3.02 -5.07
C ALA A 234 -23.88 2.50 -3.61
N GLY A 235 -24.58 3.20 -2.73
CA GLY A 235 -24.80 2.79 -1.33
C GLY A 235 -23.55 2.89 -0.46
N GLU A 236 -23.43 1.98 0.51
CA GLU A 236 -22.38 1.99 1.54
C GLU A 236 -20.96 1.87 0.98
N ALA A 237 -20.80 1.33 -0.24
CA ALA A 237 -19.51 1.18 -0.90
C ALA A 237 -19.06 2.43 -1.69
N ALA A 238 -19.87 3.50 -1.77
CA ALA A 238 -19.59 4.65 -2.64
C ALA A 238 -18.29 5.37 -2.30
N ALA A 239 -18.07 5.67 -1.02
CA ALA A 239 -16.87 6.39 -0.56
C ALA A 239 -15.59 5.57 -0.81
N ALA A 240 -15.60 4.30 -0.39
CA ALA A 240 -14.46 3.40 -0.59
C ALA A 240 -14.21 3.13 -2.09
N GLY A 241 -15.27 3.01 -2.90
CA GLY A 241 -15.15 2.87 -4.35
C GLY A 241 -14.54 4.09 -5.02
N ARG A 242 -14.90 5.30 -4.58
CA ARG A 242 -14.25 6.54 -5.05
C ARG A 242 -12.78 6.54 -4.69
N ALA A 243 -12.43 6.19 -3.44
CA ALA A 243 -11.04 6.12 -3.00
C ALA A 243 -10.22 5.08 -3.81
N VAL A 244 -10.82 3.95 -4.19
CA VAL A 244 -10.18 2.98 -5.10
C VAL A 244 -9.95 3.58 -6.49
N ILE A 245 -10.94 4.27 -7.07
CA ILE A 245 -10.79 4.93 -8.37
C ILE A 245 -9.66 5.97 -8.32
N ASP A 246 -9.61 6.79 -7.27
CA ASP A 246 -8.62 7.85 -7.11
C ASP A 246 -7.20 7.29 -6.93
N ALA A 247 -7.07 6.15 -6.25
CA ALA A 247 -5.81 5.43 -6.10
C ALA A 247 -5.36 4.76 -7.42
N VAL A 248 -6.30 4.19 -8.18
CA VAL A 248 -6.02 3.61 -9.51
C VAL A 248 -5.59 4.70 -10.49
N LEU A 249 -6.23 5.87 -10.47
CA LEU A 249 -5.87 7.03 -11.27
C LEU A 249 -4.47 7.56 -10.91
N ALA A 250 -4.16 7.70 -9.62
CA ALA A 250 -2.82 8.08 -9.17
C ALA A 250 -1.76 7.09 -9.65
N GLY A 251 -2.03 5.79 -9.54
CA GLY A 251 -1.13 4.75 -10.02
C GLY A 251 -0.90 4.80 -11.54
N ALA A 252 -1.93 5.09 -12.34
CA ALA A 252 -1.78 5.26 -13.79
C ALA A 252 -0.78 6.38 -14.11
N ARG A 253 -0.95 7.55 -13.48
CA ARG A 253 -0.05 8.69 -13.65
C ARG A 253 1.38 8.41 -13.16
N ILE A 254 1.53 7.70 -12.04
CA ILE A 254 2.83 7.29 -11.51
C ILE A 254 3.56 6.39 -12.53
N VAL A 255 2.86 5.39 -13.07
CA VAL A 255 3.42 4.48 -14.08
C VAL A 255 3.78 5.25 -15.35
N GLU A 256 2.92 6.16 -15.81
CA GLU A 256 3.18 6.99 -16.99
C GLU A 256 4.40 7.89 -16.86
N ASP A 257 4.57 8.58 -15.73
CA ASP A 257 5.77 9.41 -15.52
C ASP A 257 7.02 8.52 -15.32
N SER A 258 6.86 7.27 -14.85
CA SER A 258 7.96 6.31 -14.68
C SER A 258 8.48 5.70 -15.99
N SER A 259 7.72 5.76 -17.09
CA SER A 259 8.11 5.20 -18.39
C SER A 259 8.92 6.16 -19.26
N ILE A 260 9.27 7.35 -18.75
CA ILE A 260 10.16 8.31 -19.44
C ILE A 260 11.64 7.85 -19.31
N ARG A 261 11.92 6.57 -19.55
CA ARG A 261 13.29 6.02 -19.56
C ARG A 261 13.47 5.07 -20.73
#